data_AF-A0A925GWK2-F1
#
_entry.id   AF-A0A925GWK2-F1
#
_cell.length_a   1.000
_cell.length_b   1.000
_cell.length_c   1.000
_cell.angle_alpha   90.00
_cell.angle_beta   90.00
_cell.angle_gamma   90.00
#
_symmetry.space_group_name_H-M   'P 1'
#
loop_
_entity.id
_entity.type
_entity.pdbx_description
1 polymer ?
#
loop_
_entity_poly.entity_id
_entity_poly.type
_entity_poly.pdbx_seq_one_letter_code
_entity_poly.pdbx_strand_id
1 'polypeptide(L)'
;MLTCKDFLNELSSYLDDSLDPEIRARLHQHVSECPNCWVVLDTTQKTIRVFKGMEPQNIPADIHSRLVSALQKRIASRGSSAAGKSGN
;
A
#
# COMPACT_ATOMS: atom_id res chain seq x y z
N MET A 1 15.11 22.65 -0.15
CA MET A 1 14.57 22.28 -1.49
C MET A 1 14.38 20.78 -1.49
N LEU A 2 13.21 20.29 -1.90
CA LEU A 2 12.93 18.85 -1.98
C LEU A 2 13.75 18.25 -3.12
N THR A 3 14.48 17.17 -2.86
CA THR A 3 15.35 16.53 -3.87
C THR A 3 14.62 15.40 -4.59
N CYS A 4 15.16 14.99 -5.76
CA CYS A 4 14.64 13.80 -6.46
C CYS A 4 14.69 12.55 -5.57
N LYS A 5 15.70 12.44 -4.68
CA LYS A 5 15.83 11.32 -3.74
C LYS A 5 14.70 11.33 -2.72
N ASP A 6 14.36 12.50 -2.19
CA ASP A 6 13.24 12.65 -1.24
C ASP A 6 11.92 12.30 -1.93
N PHE A 7 11.73 12.76 -3.17
CA PHE A 7 10.55 12.39 -3.96
C PHE A 7 10.44 10.87 -4.16
N LEU A 8 11.54 10.21 -4.52
CA LEU A 8 11.55 8.76 -4.72
C LEU A 8 11.26 7.99 -3.44
N ASN A 9 11.74 8.47 -2.28
CA ASN A 9 11.44 7.85 -0.99
C ASN A 9 9.94 7.94 -0.64
N GLU A 10 9.28 9.02 -1.03
CA GLU A 10 7.86 9.26 -0.75
C GLU A 10 6.91 8.86 -1.90
N LEU A 11 7.45 8.35 -3.01
CA LEU A 11 6.69 8.09 -4.24
C LEU A 11 5.51 7.13 -3.99
N SER A 12 5.73 6.06 -3.22
CA SER A 12 4.68 5.09 -2.89
C SER A 12 3.53 5.76 -2.12
N SER A 13 3.85 6.50 -1.05
CA SER A 13 2.88 7.23 -0.24
C SER A 13 2.13 8.30 -1.05
N TYR A 14 2.83 8.95 -1.98
CA TYR A 14 2.25 9.92 -2.91
C TYR A 14 1.22 9.29 -3.86
N LEU A 15 1.53 8.09 -4.38
CA LEU A 15 0.64 7.31 -5.26
C LEU A 15 -0.58 6.74 -4.52
N ASP A 16 -0.41 6.38 -3.25
CA ASP A 16 -1.46 5.82 -2.40
C ASP A 16 -2.34 6.90 -1.72
N ASP A 17 -2.03 8.18 -1.95
CA ASP A 17 -2.70 9.34 -1.34
C ASP A 17 -2.73 9.31 0.20
N SER A 18 -1.66 8.78 0.80
CA SER A 18 -1.54 8.55 2.24
C SER A 18 -0.66 9.57 2.97
N LEU A 19 -0.20 10.60 2.26
CA LEU A 19 0.66 11.65 2.79
C LEU A 19 -0.13 12.77 3.45
N ASP A 20 0.52 13.42 4.44
CA ASP A 20 0.05 14.69 4.96
C ASP A 20 -0.08 15.74 3.83
N PRO A 21 -1.14 16.58 3.85
CA PRO A 21 -1.41 17.54 2.77
C PRO A 21 -0.24 18.47 2.45
N GLU A 22 0.50 18.88 3.49
CA GLU A 22 1.66 19.76 3.33
C GLU A 22 2.81 19.07 2.58
N ILE A 23 3.09 17.81 2.90
CA ILE A 23 4.13 17.02 2.24
C ILE A 23 3.72 16.74 0.78
N ARG A 24 2.45 16.39 0.58
CA ARG A 24 1.88 16.17 -0.75
C ARG A 24 2.02 17.40 -1.65
N ALA A 25 1.75 18.60 -1.13
CA ALA A 25 1.91 19.84 -1.87
C ALA A 25 3.37 20.09 -2.31
N ARG A 26 4.33 19.84 -1.42
CA ARG A 26 5.77 20.00 -1.72
C ARG A 26 6.26 19.00 -2.77
N LEU A 27 5.81 17.74 -2.69
CA LEU A 27 6.12 16.71 -3.69
C LEU A 27 5.47 17.02 -5.04
N HIS A 28 4.23 17.52 -5.01
CA HIS A 28 3.53 17.95 -6.23
C HIS A 28 4.25 19.12 -6.91
N GLN A 29 4.73 20.10 -6.13
CA GLN A 29 5.56 21.18 -6.68
C GLN A 29 6.81 20.62 -7.35
N HIS A 30 7.55 19.75 -6.65
CA HIS A 30 8.77 19.15 -7.20
C HIS A 30 8.54 18.40 -8.52
N VAL A 31 7.53 17.53 -8.57
CA VAL A 31 7.26 16.76 -9.79
C VAL A 31 6.77 17.63 -10.95
N SER A 32 6.14 18.78 -10.66
CA SER A 32 5.73 19.73 -11.69
C SER A 32 6.90 20.50 -12.31
N GLU A 33 8.01 20.65 -11.57
CA GLU A 33 9.19 21.41 -11.98
C GLU A 33 10.36 20.49 -12.44
N CYS A 34 10.31 19.19 -12.12
CA CYS A 34 11.38 18.24 -12.40
C CYS A 34 10.97 17.19 -13.47
N PRO A 35 11.50 17.28 -14.71
CA PRO A 35 11.20 16.32 -15.77
C PRO A 35 11.53 14.86 -15.41
N ASN A 36 12.63 14.63 -14.67
CA ASN A 36 13.03 13.28 -14.27
C ASN A 36 11.99 12.63 -13.34
N CYS A 37 11.57 13.35 -12.31
CA CYS A 37 10.55 12.85 -11.39
C CYS A 37 9.18 12.73 -12.05
N TRP A 38 8.85 13.59 -13.01
CA TRP A 38 7.64 13.45 -13.81
C TRP A 38 7.63 12.13 -14.61
N VAL A 39 8.73 11.80 -15.29
CA VAL A 39 8.86 10.52 -16.02
C VAL A 39 8.71 9.34 -15.07
N VAL A 40 9.35 9.40 -13.89
CA VAL A 40 9.23 8.32 -12.89
C VAL A 40 7.79 8.18 -12.41
N LEU A 41 7.11 9.28 -12.08
CA LEU A 41 5.72 9.25 -11.63
C LEU A 41 4.80 8.65 -12.71
N ASP A 42 4.89 9.17 -13.93
CA ASP A 42 4.06 8.74 -15.06
C ASP A 42 4.27 7.26 -15.41
N THR A 43 5.53 6.82 -15.53
CA THR A 43 5.86 5.42 -15.83
C THR A 43 5.41 4.47 -14.72
N THR A 44 5.52 4.89 -13.45
CA THR A 44 5.03 4.10 -12.30
C THR A 44 3.51 3.99 -12.31
N GLN A 45 2.79 5.09 -12.56
CA GLN A 45 1.32 5.09 -12.70
C GLN A 45 0.84 4.21 -13.86
N LYS A 46 1.53 4.26 -15.01
CA LYS A 46 1.25 3.39 -16.16
C LYS A 46 1.48 1.92 -15.81
N THR A 47 2.57 1.61 -15.11
CA THR A 47 2.87 0.25 -14.62
C THR A 47 1.74 -0.25 -13.71
N ILE A 48 1.33 0.55 -12.72
CA ILE A 48 0.19 0.24 -11.85
C ILE A 48 -1.08 0.00 -12.66
N ARG A 49 -1.36 0.84 -13.67
CA ARG A 49 -2.54 0.68 -14.54
C ARG A 49 -2.49 -0.62 -15.34
N VAL A 50 -1.34 -0.98 -15.89
CA VAL A 50 -1.15 -2.26 -16.61
C VAL A 50 -1.46 -3.42 -15.67
N PHE A 51 -0.90 -3.44 -14.46
CA PHE A 51 -1.20 -4.47 -13.47
C PHE A 51 -2.66 -4.49 -13.03
N LYS A 52 -3.30 -3.33 -12.84
CA LYS A 52 -4.74 -3.23 -12.51
C LYS A 52 -5.66 -3.66 -13.67
N GLY A 53 -5.21 -3.50 -14.92
CA GLY A 53 -5.94 -3.91 -16.13
C GLY A 53 -5.78 -5.39 -16.47
N MET A 54 -4.89 -6.11 -15.77
CA MET A 54 -4.86 -7.57 -15.86
C MET A 54 -6.14 -8.12 -15.24
N GLU A 55 -6.78 -9.06 -15.93
CA GLU A 55 -7.94 -9.77 -15.37
C GLU A 55 -7.56 -10.35 -14.01
N PRO A 56 -8.32 -10.01 -12.94
CA PRO A 56 -8.13 -10.60 -11.63
C PRO A 56 -8.15 -12.12 -11.78
N GLN A 57 -6.99 -12.75 -11.56
CA GLN A 57 -6.93 -14.19 -11.61
C GLN A 57 -7.75 -14.73 -10.46
N ASN A 58 -8.73 -15.57 -10.78
CA ASN A 58 -9.58 -16.15 -9.76
C ASN A 58 -8.71 -16.99 -8.83
N ILE A 59 -8.77 -16.74 -7.53
CA ILE A 59 -8.02 -17.52 -6.54
C ILE A 59 -8.54 -18.97 -6.62
N PRO A 60 -7.67 -19.98 -6.81
CA PRO A 60 -8.09 -21.37 -6.78
C PRO A 60 -8.85 -21.71 -5.50
N ALA A 61 -9.96 -22.44 -5.63
CA ALA A 61 -10.90 -22.67 -4.53
C ALA A 61 -10.24 -23.38 -3.32
N ASP A 62 -9.26 -24.24 -3.57
CA ASP A 62 -8.49 -24.93 -2.54
C ASP A 62 -7.65 -23.96 -1.71
N ILE A 63 -6.98 -22.99 -2.37
CA ILE A 63 -6.18 -21.95 -1.71
C ILE A 63 -7.08 -21.04 -0.89
N HIS A 64 -8.21 -20.60 -1.46
CA HIS A 64 -9.18 -19.77 -0.74
C HIS A 64 -9.70 -20.49 0.51
N SER A 65 -10.12 -21.75 0.39
CA SER A 65 -10.63 -22.55 1.51
C SER A 65 -9.59 -22.75 2.61
N ARG A 66 -8.34 -23.05 2.23
CA ARG A 66 -7.23 -23.23 3.19
C ARG A 66 -6.91 -21.94 3.93
N LEU A 67 -6.91 -20.81 3.22
CA LEU A 67 -6.66 -19.49 3.80
C LEU A 67 -7.75 -19.11 4.80
N VAL A 68 -9.03 -19.21 4.40
CA VAL A 68 -10.17 -18.91 5.29
C VAL A 68 -10.16 -19.80 6.53
N SER A 69 -9.91 -21.10 6.37
CA SER A 69 -9.81 -22.04 7.49
C SER A 69 -8.68 -21.68 8.46
N ALA A 70 -7.52 -21.26 7.94
CA ALA A 70 -6.39 -20.83 8.77
C ALA A 70 -6.72 -19.54 9.53
N LEU A 71 -7.37 -18.57 8.88
CA LEU A 71 -7.80 -17.32 9.50
C LEU A 71 -8.81 -17.57 10.62
N GLN A 72 -9.83 -18.40 10.38
CA GLN A 72 -10.82 -18.79 11.39
C GLN A 72 -10.18 -19.43 12.61
N LYS A 73 -9.24 -20.38 12.42
CA LYS A 73 -8.49 -21.01 13.52
C LYS A 73 -7.71 -19.99 14.35
N ARG A 74 -7.03 -19.03 13.71
CA ARG A 74 -6.25 -17.99 14.41
C ARG A 74 -7.12 -16.97 15.13
N ILE A 75 -8.29 -16.64 14.57
CA ILE A 75 -9.26 -15.74 15.22
C ILE A 75 -9.84 -16.44 16.46
N ALA A 76 -10.27 -17.70 16.32
CA ALA A 76 -10.78 -18.50 17.44
C ALA A 76 -9.75 -18.67 18.56
N SER A 77 -8.48 -18.92 18.22
CA SER A 77 -7.41 -19.05 19.22
C SER A 77 -7.08 -17.74 19.94
N ARG A 78 -7.24 -16.58 19.28
CA ARG A 78 -7.07 -15.26 19.93
C ARG A 78 -8.23 -14.92 20.88
N GLY A 79 -9.44 -15.39 20.59
CA GLY A 79 -10.60 -15.23 21.47
C GLY A 79 -10.44 -15.91 22.84
N SER A 80 -9.62 -16.97 22.93
CA SER A 80 -9.36 -17.68 24.19
C SER A 80 -8.25 -17.07 25.05
N SER A 81 -7.44 -16.15 24.54
CA SER A 81 -6.32 -15.53 25.30
C SER A 81 -6.63 -14.16 25.92
N ALA A 82 -7.82 -13.58 25.67
CA ALA A 82 -8.21 -12.27 26.22
C ALA A 82 -9.00 -12.35 27.55
N ALA A 83 -9.30 -13.55 28.06
CA ALA A 83 -10.12 -13.74 29.27
C ALA A 83 -9.31 -13.88 30.59
N GLY A 84 -8.01 -13.59 30.59
CA GLY A 84 -7.16 -13.79 31.78
C GLY A 84 -6.10 -12.71 31.95
N LYS A 85 -6.49 -11.56 32.52
CA LYS A 85 -5.70 -10.70 33.42
C LYS A 85 -6.52 -9.49 33.86
N SER A 86 -7.36 -9.70 34.88
CA SER A 86 -7.74 -8.66 35.86
C SER A 86 -7.49 -9.29 37.24
N GLY A 87 -6.55 -8.72 37.98
CA GLY A 87 -6.08 -9.26 39.26
C GLY A 87 -4.76 -8.65 39.72
N ASN A 88 -4.78 -7.34 40.02
CA ASN A 88 -4.47 -6.76 41.34
C ASN A 88 -4.66 -5.24 41.25
#